data_AF-A0A699Y2Y3-F1
#
_entry.id   AF-A0A699Y2Y3-F1
#
_cell.length_a   1.000
_cell.length_b   1.000
_cell.length_c   1.000
_cell.angle_alpha   90.00
_cell.angle_beta   90.00
_cell.angle_gamma   90.00
#
_symmetry.space_group_name_H-M   'P 1'
#
loop_
_entity.id
_entity.type
_entity.pdbx_description
1 polymer ?
#
loop_
_entity_poly.entity_id
_entity_poly.type
_entity_poly.pdbx_seq_one_letter_code
_entity_poly.pdbx_strand_id
1 'polypeptide(L)' 'FFPRAEQERLKREYHSIRQTNTETSREFMQRFLRLAGFLGAAAGTEEEQAKNFQWGLRMSTLNHLM' A
#
# COMPACT_ATOMS: atom_id res chain seq x y z
N PHE A 1 -12.27 -5.65 -19.15
CA PHE A 1 -13.23 -5.84 -18.04
C PHE A 1 -12.44 -6.28 -16.83
N PHE A 2 -12.54 -5.58 -15.70
CA PHE A 2 -11.82 -5.95 -14.46
C PHE A 2 -12.85 -6.62 -13.51
N PRO A 3 -12.79 -7.95 -13.29
CA PRO A 3 -13.82 -8.66 -12.54
C PRO A 3 -13.99 -8.11 -11.11
N ARG A 4 -15.23 -8.02 -10.64
CA ARG A 4 -15.55 -7.54 -9.28
C ARG A 4 -14.79 -8.32 -8.19
N ALA A 5 -14.59 -9.62 -8.37
CA ALA A 5 -13.83 -10.45 -7.44
C ALA A 5 -12.35 -10.04 -7.34
N GLU A 6 -11.73 -9.64 -8.45
CA GLU A 6 -10.35 -9.13 -8.45
C GLU A 6 -10.26 -7.76 -7.79
N GLN A 7 -11.25 -6.90 -8.01
CA GLN A 7 -11.32 -5.58 -7.34
C GLN A 7 -11.43 -5.72 -5.82
N GLU A 8 -12.27 -6.63 -5.33
CA GLU A 8 -12.38 -6.91 -3.89
C GLU A 8 -11.11 -7.55 -3.33
N ARG A 9 -10.42 -8.40 -4.10
CA ARG A 9 -9.10 -8.94 -3.71
C ARG A 9 -8.06 -7.83 -3.57
N LEU A 10 -7.95 -6.95 -4.56
CA LEU A 10 -7.00 -5.84 -4.54
C LEU A 10 -7.28 -4.86 -3.40
N LYS A 11 -8.55 -4.57 -3.11
CA LYS A 11 -8.92 -3.76 -1.94
C LYS A 11 -8.41 -4.40 -0.66
N ARG A 12 -8.63 -5.70 -0.45
CA ARG A 12 -8.13 -6.41 0.74
C ARG A 12 -6.60 -6.38 0.83
N GLU A 13 -5.93 -6.66 -0.29
CA GLU A 13 -4.48 -6.63 -0.38
C GLU A 13 -3.93 -5.25 0.00
N TYR A 14 -4.53 -4.19 -0.54
CA TYR A 14 -4.16 -2.80 -0.25
C TYR A 14 -4.34 -2.42 1.22
N HIS A 15 -5.47 -2.77 1.86
CA HIS A 15 -5.69 -2.46 3.27
C HIS A 15 -4.81 -3.27 4.23
N SER A 16 -4.33 -4.43 3.78
CA SER A 16 -3.42 -5.29 4.56
C SER A 16 -1.94 -5.09 4.20
N ILE A 17 -1.62 -4.16 3.30
CA ILE A 17 -0.27 -4.04 2.74
C ILE A 17 0.73 -3.67 3.84
N ARG A 18 1.82 -4.42 3.90
CA ARG A 18 2.93 -4.18 4.84
C ARG A 18 4.26 -4.48 4.16
N GLN A 19 5.27 -3.70 4.50
CA GLN A 19 6.64 -3.91 4.10
C GLN A 19 7.15 -5.19 4.75
N THR A 20 7.75 -6.06 3.95
CA THR A 20 8.33 -7.33 4.45
C THR A 20 9.79 -7.14 4.86
N ASN A 21 10.35 -8.11 5.62
CA ASN A 21 11.74 -8.03 6.09
C ASN A 21 12.78 -8.02 4.97
N THR A 22 12.42 -8.52 3.79
CA THR A 22 13.29 -8.62 2.61
C THR A 22 13.00 -7.54 1.57
N GLU A 23 11.99 -6.69 1.79
CA GLU A 23 11.58 -5.64 0.86
C GLU A 23 12.15 -4.29 1.30
N THR A 24 12.84 -3.60 0.39
CA THR A 24 13.30 -2.24 0.61
C THR A 24 12.11 -1.27 0.66
N SER A 25 12.31 -0.10 1.28
CA SER A 25 11.26 0.94 1.35
C SER A 25 10.79 1.40 -0.04
N ARG A 26 11.70 1.41 -1.02
CA ARG A 26 11.41 1.76 -2.41
C ARG A 26 10.57 0.72 -3.12
N GLU A 27 10.87 -0.56 -2.94
CA GLU A 27 10.06 -1.66 -3.49
C GLU A 27 8.65 -1.66 -2.90
N PHE A 28 8.55 -1.46 -1.58
CA PHE A 28 7.27 -1.31 -0.89
C PHE A 28 6.48 -0.12 -1.43
N MET A 29 7.11 1.05 -1.59
CA MET A 29 6.49 2.24 -2.17
C MET A 29 6.00 1.99 -3.59
N GLN A 30 6.80 1.35 -4.43
CA GLN A 30 6.40 1.02 -5.79
C GLN A 30 5.19 0.07 -5.82
N ARG A 31 5.15 -0.92 -4.93
CA ARG A 31 4.04 -1.87 -4.82
C ARG A 31 2.77 -1.20 -4.28
N PHE A 32 2.90 -0.32 -3.29
CA PHE A 32 1.83 0.50 -2.75
C PHE A 32 1.20 1.40 -3.82
N LEU A 33 2.02 2.18 -4.54
CA LEU A 33 1.56 3.07 -5.60
C LEU A 33 0.91 2.30 -6.76
N ARG A 34 1.42 1.11 -7.08
CA ARG A 34 0.81 0.24 -8.09
C ARG A 34 -0.59 -0.21 -7.69
N LEU A 35 -0.79 -0.61 -6.43
CA LEU A 35 -2.11 -1.00 -5.91
C LEU A 35 -3.07 0.19 -5.84
N ALA A 36 -2.61 1.34 -5.36
CA ALA A 36 -3.40 2.58 -5.34
C ALA A 36 -3.83 2.99 -6.77
N GLY A 37 -2.92 2.88 -7.75
CA GLY A 37 -3.22 3.17 -9.16
C GLY A 37 -4.27 2.24 -9.77
N PHE A 38 -4.28 0.95 -9.40
CA PHE A 38 -5.34 0.03 -9.85
C PHE A 38 -6.69 0.28 -9.18
N LEU A 39 -6.68 0.71 -7.92
CA LEU A 39 -7.89 0.96 -7.15
C LEU A 39 -8.51 2.34 -7.47
N GLY A 40 -7.70 3.32 -7.88
CA GLY A 40 -8.16 4.67 -8.20
C GLY A 40 -8.97 5.26 -7.04
N ALA A 41 -10.20 5.69 -7.31
CA ALA A 41 -11.12 6.23 -6.30
C ALA A 41 -11.43 5.25 -5.15
N ALA A 42 -11.22 3.94 -5.33
CA ALA A 42 -11.43 2.95 -4.28
C ALA A 42 -10.25 2.85 -3.29
N ALA A 43 -9.13 3.53 -3.55
CA ALA A 43 -7.97 3.57 -2.64
C ALA A 43 -8.17 4.53 -1.45
N GLY A 44 -9.23 5.34 -1.45
CA GLY A 44 -9.51 6.35 -0.43
C GLY A 44 -8.91 7.72 -0.76
N THR A 45 -9.08 8.68 0.16
CA THR A 45 -8.50 10.02 0.02
C THR A 45 -6.99 10.01 0.21
N GLU A 46 -6.29 11.05 -0.24
CA GLU A 46 -4.83 11.14 -0.10
C GLU A 46 -4.37 10.96 1.36
N GLU A 47 -5.13 11.48 2.33
CA GLU A 47 -4.85 11.31 3.76
C GLU A 47 -4.98 9.86 4.23
N GLU A 48 -5.99 9.13 3.74
CA GLU A 48 -6.17 7.71 4.06
C GLU A 48 -5.04 6.88 3.45
N GLN A 49 -4.64 7.20 2.22
CA GLN A 49 -3.51 6.55 1.55
C GLN A 49 -2.21 6.82 2.31
N ALA A 50 -1.96 8.06 2.72
CA ALA A 50 -0.76 8.42 3.49
C ALA A 50 -0.70 7.67 4.83
N LYS A 51 -1.83 7.55 5.54
CA LYS A 51 -1.92 6.76 6.77
C LYS A 51 -1.63 5.29 6.52
N ASN A 52 -2.24 4.69 5.49
CA ASN A 52 -2.00 3.28 5.15
C ASN A 52 -0.53 3.03 4.76
N PHE A 53 0.08 3.95 4.03
CA PHE A 53 1.50 3.89 3.70
C PHE A 53 2.38 3.90 4.95
N GLN A 54 2.12 4.83 5.87
CA GLN A 54 2.86 4.93 7.13
C GLN A 54 2.68 3.69 8.01
N TRP A 55 1.45 3.17 8.13
CA TRP A 55 1.15 1.94 8.86
C TRP A 55 1.77 0.69 8.22
N GLY A 56 1.90 0.68 6.90
CA GLY A 56 2.52 -0.40 6.15
C GLY A 56 4.05 -0.39 6.18
N LEU A 57 4.67 0.77 6.45
CA LEU A 57 6.12 0.87 6.61
C LEU A 57 6.59 0.19 7.89
N ARG A 58 7.76 -0.44 7.81
CA ARG A 58 8.37 -1.08 8.98
C ARG A 58 8.96 -0.02 9.91
N MET A 59 8.80 -0.19 11.21
CA MET A 59 9.42 0.68 12.23
C MET A 59 10.93 0.82 12.07
N SER A 60 11.64 -0.22 11.62
CA SER A 60 13.09 -0.12 11.36
C SER A 60 13.41 0.88 10.24
N THR A 61 12.58 0.94 9.19
CA THR A 61 12.72 1.92 8.12
C THR A 61 12.34 3.32 8.60
N LEU A 62 11.31 3.45 9.44
CA LEU A 62 10.93 4.72 10.06
C LEU A 62 12.01 5.27 11.01
N ASN A 63 12.65 4.40 11.80
CA ASN A 63 13.70 4.77 12.76
C ASN A 63 15.00 5.25 12.11
N HIS A 64 15.21 4.98 10.81
CA HIS A 64 16.35 5.49 10.05
C HIS A 64 16.03 6.77 9.26
N LEU A 65 14.78 7.26 9.32
CA LEU A 65 14.32 8.47 8.64
C LEU A 65 14.12 9.66 9.61
N MET A 66 14.25 9.46 10.92
CA MET A 66 14.18 10.48 11.98
C MET A 66 15.57 10.78 12.52
#